data_AF-A0A7V2TVC3-F1
#
_entry.id   AF-A0A7V2TVC3-F1
#
_cell.length_a   1.000
_cell.length_b   1.000
_cell.length_c   1.000
_cell.angle_alpha   90.00
_cell.angle_beta   90.00
_cell.angle_gamma   90.00
#
_symmetry.space_group_name_H-M   'P 1'
#
loop_
_entity.id
_entity.type
_entity.pdbx_description
1 polymer ?
#
loop_
_entity_poly.entity_id
_entity_poly.type
_entity_poly.pdbx_seq_one_letter_code
_entity_poly.pdbx_strand_id
1 'polypeptide(L)'
;MHFPNFWQWMIILLIFVLLFGAKRLPELGESIGKAIKSFKKAHDEPDNLTQHQEATNPPGGTETAAQTCPACKKALGGDFAFCPHCGQRVKAA
;
A
#
# COMPACT_ATOMS: atom_id res chain seq x y z
N MET A 1 -3.23 -22.54 -24.57
CA MET A 1 -3.82 -22.80 -23.24
C MET A 1 -4.86 -21.73 -22.98
N HIS A 2 -6.04 -21.90 -23.55
CA HIS A 2 -7.21 -21.09 -23.24
C HIS A 2 -7.68 -21.58 -21.87
N PHE A 3 -7.59 -20.75 -20.82
CA PHE A 3 -8.15 -21.02 -19.49
C PHE A 3 -9.56 -20.41 -19.46
N PRO A 4 -10.61 -21.12 -19.91
CA PRO A 4 -11.98 -20.61 -20.08
C PRO A 4 -12.65 -20.10 -18.79
N ASN A 5 -12.02 -20.28 -17.63
CA ASN A 5 -12.61 -19.98 -16.33
C ASN A 5 -12.23 -18.59 -15.79
N PHE A 6 -11.09 -18.00 -16.19
CA PHE A 6 -10.68 -16.69 -15.65
C PHE A 6 -11.66 -15.58 -16.01
N TRP A 7 -12.21 -15.64 -17.23
CA TRP A 7 -13.18 -14.65 -17.70
C TRP A 7 -14.50 -14.73 -16.92
N GLN A 8 -14.92 -15.94 -16.52
CA GLN A 8 -16.10 -16.12 -15.66
C GLN A 8 -15.91 -15.49 -14.29
N TRP A 9 -14.74 -15.69 -13.65
CA TRP A 9 -14.41 -15.05 -12.38
C TRP A 9 -14.41 -13.52 -12.46
N MET A 10 -13.92 -12.94 -13.57
CA MET A 10 -13.98 -11.49 -13.81
C MET A 10 -15.42 -10.97 -13.97
N ILE A 11 -16.29 -11.70 -14.67
CA ILE A 11 -17.71 -11.33 -14.83
C ILE A 11 -18.43 -11.37 -13.48
N ILE A 12 -18.18 -12.39 -12.66
CA ILE A 12 -18.77 -12.52 -11.32
C ILE A 12 -18.32 -11.36 -10.43
N LEU A 13 -17.02 -11.04 -10.45
CA LEU A 13 -16.47 -9.92 -9.68
C LEU A 13 -17.08 -8.58 -10.12
N LEU A 14 -17.27 -8.37 -11.43
CA LEU A 14 -17.90 -7.17 -11.95
C LEU A 14 -19.35 -7.02 -11.44
N ILE A 15 -20.15 -8.08 -11.50
CA ILE A 15 -21.52 -8.08 -10.98
C ILE A 15 -21.54 -7.84 -9.46
N PHE A 16 -20.59 -8.42 -8.72
CA PHE A 16 -20.44 -8.18 -7.29
C PHE A 16 -20.17 -6.70 -6.97
N VAL A 17 -19.25 -6.07 -7.72
CA VAL A 17 -18.96 -4.64 -7.58
C VAL A 17 -20.19 -3.78 -7.93
N LEU A 18 -20.99 -4.17 -8.91
CA LEU A 18 -22.22 -3.48 -9.28
C LEU A 18 -23.30 -3.57 -8.19
N LEU A 19 -23.47 -4.75 -7.56
CA LEU A 19 -24.47 -4.96 -6.51
C LEU A 19 -24.08 -4.33 -5.17
N PHE A 20 -22.82 -4.50 -4.76
CA PHE A 20 -22.32 -3.96 -3.49
C PHE A 20 -21.85 -2.51 -3.60
N GLY A 21 -21.55 -2.05 -4.81
CA GLY A 21 -20.97 -0.73 -5.09
C GLY A 21 -19.45 -0.70 -4.86
N ALA A 22 -18.76 0.12 -5.66
CA ALA A 22 -17.30 0.28 -5.61
C ALA A 22 -16.77 0.83 -4.27
N LYS A 23 -17.62 1.42 -3.43
CA LYS A 23 -17.24 1.94 -2.12
C LYS A 23 -17.24 0.90 -0.99
N ARG A 24 -18.07 -0.15 -1.08
CA ARG A 24 -18.21 -1.13 0.00
C ARG A 24 -17.09 -2.16 0.01
N LEU A 25 -16.70 -2.66 -1.17
CA LEU A 25 -15.59 -3.62 -1.29
C LEU A 25 -14.28 -3.19 -0.61
N PRO A 26 -13.74 -1.96 -0.83
CA PRO A 26 -12.52 -1.52 -0.17
C PRO A 26 -12.72 -1.29 1.34
N GLU A 27 -13.87 -0.77 1.76
CA GLU A 27 -14.21 -0.55 3.17
C GLU A 27 -14.23 -1.88 3.96
N LEU A 28 -14.85 -2.93 3.39
CA LEU A 28 -14.81 -4.27 3.97
C LEU A 28 -13.41 -4.89 3.91
N GLY A 29 -12.71 -4.73 2.78
CA GLY A 29 -11.36 -5.25 2.58
C GLY A 29 -10.33 -4.67 3.57
N GLU A 30 -10.45 -3.41 3.96
CA GLU A 30 -9.53 -2.77 4.91
C GLU A 30 -9.68 -3.37 6.33
N SER A 31 -10.92 -3.66 6.75
CA SER A 31 -11.19 -4.29 8.06
C SER A 31 -10.68 -5.74 8.12
N ILE A 32 -10.95 -6.51 7.05
CA ILE A 32 -10.50 -7.90 6.91
C ILE A 32 -8.98 -7.95 6.75
N GLY A 33 -8.39 -7.03 6.00
CA GLY A 33 -6.95 -6.94 5.79
C GLY A 33 -6.18 -6.68 7.10
N LYS A 34 -6.69 -5.81 7.97
CA LYS A 34 -6.11 -5.58 9.32
C LYS A 34 -6.17 -6.85 10.17
N ALA A 35 -7.30 -7.57 10.15
CA ALA A 35 -7.42 -8.84 10.86
C ALA A 35 -6.42 -9.86 10.33
N ILE A 36 -6.39 -10.11 9.02
CA ILE A 36 -5.47 -11.06 8.37
C ILE A 36 -4.00 -10.69 8.66
N LYS A 37 -3.64 -9.41 8.66
CA LYS A 37 -2.28 -8.95 8.96
C LYS A 37 -1.87 -9.32 10.40
N SER A 38 -2.77 -9.13 11.37
CA SER A 38 -2.53 -9.52 12.77
C SER A 38 -2.46 -11.04 12.93
N PHE A 39 -3.31 -11.80 12.23
CA PHE A 39 -3.27 -13.26 12.22
C PHE A 39 -1.96 -13.78 11.61
N LYS A 40 -1.51 -13.20 10.49
CA LYS A 40 -0.24 -13.53 9.84
C LYS A 40 0.94 -13.25 10.79
N LYS A 41 0.94 -12.08 11.45
CA LYS A 41 1.98 -11.71 12.42
C LYS A 41 2.06 -12.66 13.61
N ALA A 42 0.91 -13.09 14.14
CA ALA A 42 0.85 -14.06 15.24
C ALA A 42 1.25 -15.48 14.82
N HIS A 43 1.01 -15.86 13.55
CA HIS A 43 1.39 -17.18 13.03
C HIS A 43 2.87 -17.27 12.64
N ASP A 44 3.47 -16.17 12.17
CA ASP A 44 4.90 -16.11 11.78
C ASP A 44 5.85 -15.90 12.98
N GLU A 45 5.35 -15.62 14.21
CA GLU A 45 6.18 -15.25 15.36
C GLU A 45 6.04 -16.25 16.54
N PRO A 46 6.91 -17.28 16.64
CA PRO A 46 7.06 -18.07 17.86
C PRO A 46 8.08 -17.51 18.88
N ASP A 47 8.89 -16.51 18.53
CA ASP A 47 9.90 -15.93 19.44
C ASP A 47 10.19 -14.48 19.04
N ASN A 48 10.34 -13.58 20.03
CA ASN A 48 10.65 -12.13 19.94
C ASN A 48 9.46 -11.16 20.01
N LEU A 49 8.90 -11.07 21.22
CA LEU A 49 7.89 -10.11 21.73
C LEU A 49 8.25 -8.61 21.68
N THR A 50 9.03 -8.13 20.72
CA THR A 50 9.26 -6.68 20.57
C THR A 50 9.53 -6.31 19.13
N GLN A 51 8.46 -5.98 18.39
CA GLN A 51 8.44 -4.74 17.60
C GLN A 51 6.99 -4.27 17.38
N HIS A 52 6.70 -3.17 18.08
CA HIS A 52 5.72 -2.17 17.72
C HIS A 52 5.86 -1.88 16.22
N GLN A 53 4.85 -2.25 15.42
CA GLN A 53 4.76 -1.77 14.05
C GLN A 53 3.63 -0.76 13.99
N GLU A 54 3.93 0.40 14.56
CA GLU A 54 3.44 1.68 14.05
C GLU A 54 4.06 1.85 12.65
N ALA A 55 3.50 1.16 11.67
CA ALA A 55 3.67 1.48 10.26
C ALA A 55 2.35 2.08 9.81
N THR A 56 2.17 3.36 10.12
CA THR A 56 1.55 4.29 9.19
C THR A 56 2.38 4.23 7.90
N ASN A 57 2.06 3.29 7.03
CA ASN A 57 2.37 3.33 5.61
C ASN A 57 1.09 2.92 4.87
N PRO A 58 0.52 3.80 4.05
CA PRO A 58 -0.76 3.54 3.37
C PRO A 58 -0.59 2.47 2.29
N PRO A 59 -1.52 1.50 2.16
CA PRO A 59 -1.63 0.70 0.96
C PRO A 59 -2.77 1.30 0.11
N GLY A 60 -2.45 2.32 -0.66
CA GLY A 60 -3.32 2.89 -1.68
C GLY A 60 -2.43 3.42 -2.80
N GLY A 61 -2.32 2.65 -3.89
CA GLY A 61 -1.31 2.89 -4.91
C GLY A 61 -1.46 4.24 -5.61
N THR A 62 -0.33 4.86 -5.91
CA THR A 62 0.08 5.35 -7.25
C THR A 62 1.60 5.57 -7.17
N GLU A 63 2.29 5.27 -8.25
CA GLU A 63 3.74 5.34 -8.44
C GLU A 63 4.33 6.66 -7.90
N THR A 64 5.29 6.59 -6.98
CA THR A 64 6.14 7.74 -6.61
C THR A 64 7.58 7.28 -6.74
N ALA A 65 8.21 7.70 -7.84
CA ALA A 65 9.61 7.47 -8.11
C ALA A 65 10.45 7.98 -6.93
N ALA A 66 11.40 7.16 -6.47
CA ALA A 66 12.35 7.51 -5.43
C ALA A 66 13.22 8.70 -5.87
N GLN A 67 12.80 9.91 -5.51
CA GLN A 67 13.51 11.15 -5.86
C GLN A 67 14.72 11.31 -4.91
N THR A 68 15.89 11.56 -5.49
CA THR A 68 17.14 11.82 -4.76
C THR A 68 17.43 13.32 -4.74
N CYS A 69 17.85 13.86 -3.61
CA CYS A 69 18.15 15.29 -3.46
C CYS A 69 19.43 15.67 -4.24
N PRO A 70 19.40 16.62 -5.20
CA PRO A 70 20.59 16.99 -5.97
C PRO A 70 21.67 17.71 -5.13
N ALA A 71 21.28 18.40 -4.06
CA ALA A 71 22.20 19.15 -3.19
C ALA A 71 23.03 18.25 -2.25
N CYS A 72 22.44 17.20 -1.67
CA CYS A 72 23.11 16.35 -0.67
C CYS A 72 23.15 14.86 -1.02
N LYS A 73 22.68 14.48 -2.22
CA LYS A 73 22.64 13.10 -2.76
C LYS A 73 22.01 12.07 -1.82
N LYS A 74 21.09 12.47 -0.94
CA LYS A 74 20.33 11.55 -0.09
C LYS A 74 19.01 11.18 -0.76
N ALA A 75 18.59 9.92 -0.60
CA ALA A 75 17.29 9.44 -1.03
C ALA A 75 16.19 10.06 -0.17
N LEU A 76 15.14 10.57 -0.80
CA LEU A 76 13.97 11.13 -0.14
C LEU A 76 12.80 10.19 -0.38
N GLY A 77 12.22 9.67 0.69
CA GLY A 77 11.10 8.74 0.64
C GLY A 77 9.75 9.44 0.47
N GLY A 78 9.56 10.23 -0.58
CA GLY A 78 8.27 10.85 -0.94
C GLY A 78 8.33 12.29 -1.46
N ASP A 79 7.16 12.92 -1.57
CA ASP A 79 6.92 14.26 -2.14
C ASP A 79 7.27 15.45 -1.23
N PHE A 80 8.46 15.48 -0.64
CA PHE A 80 8.85 16.61 0.20
C PHE A 80 9.28 17.82 -0.64
N ALA A 81 8.67 18.99 -0.42
CA ALA A 81 9.02 20.22 -1.14
C ALA A 81 10.37 20.85 -0.68
N PHE A 82 10.90 20.37 0.45
CA PHE A 82 12.18 20.75 1.04
C PHE A 82 12.91 19.51 1.55
N CYS A 83 14.24 19.49 1.42
CA CYS A 83 15.08 18.44 1.99
C CYS A 83 15.27 18.66 3.51
N PRO A 84 14.88 17.71 4.38
CA PRO A 84 15.00 17.83 5.83
C PRO A 84 16.46 17.75 6.33
N HIS A 85 17.41 17.34 5.49
CA HIS A 85 18.82 17.22 5.88
C HIS A 85 19.67 18.46 5.56
N CYS A 86 19.31 19.25 4.55
CA CYS A 86 20.09 20.41 4.13
C CYS A 86 19.26 21.69 3.93
N GLY A 87 17.93 21.63 4.11
CA GLY A 87 17.04 22.80 4.04
C GLY A 87 16.76 23.33 2.62
N GLN A 88 17.29 22.69 1.58
CA GLN A 88 17.12 23.12 0.18
C GLN A 88 15.78 22.67 -0.40
N ARG A 89 15.18 23.45 -1.32
CA ARG A 89 13.99 23.01 -2.06
C ARG A 89 14.37 21.98 -3.12
N VAL A 90 13.63 20.86 -3.17
CA VAL A 90 13.95 19.70 -4.03
C VAL A 90 12.88 19.39 -5.07
N LYS A 91 11.73 20.07 -5.02
CA LYS A 91 10.65 19.94 -6.00
C LYS A 91 10.76 21.08 -7.02
N ALA A 92 11.29 20.79 -8.20
CA ALA A 92 11.09 21.60 -9.40
C ALA A 92 9.91 20.98 -10.15
N ALA A 93 8.87 21.79 -10.37
CA ALA A 93 7.57 21.49 -11.00
C ALA A 93 7.43 20.13 -11.71
#